data_AF-A0A0Q4E3L8-F1
#
_entry.id   AF-A0A0Q4E3L8-F1
#
_cell.length_a   1.000
_cell.length_b   1.000
_cell.length_c   1.000
_cell.angle_alpha   90.00
_cell.angle_beta   90.00
_cell.angle_gamma   90.00
#
_symmetry.space_group_name_H-M   'P 1'
#
loop_
_entity.id
_entity.type
_entity.pdbx_description
1 polymer ?
#
loop_
_entity_poly.entity_id
_entity_poly.type
_entity_poly.pdbx_seq_one_letter_code
_entity_poly.pdbx_strand_id
1 'polypeptide(L)'
;MDTWLMTPTLGHFQPFIQTRVPTLPAPRTEADTSSLPTRGQTRPADDQRSATQIYKDNPMLGTGIMSRAFGWNPQRRERQTRLITHLKRQVGDFTAANPDPVSRANAMYRLARVIHHIDNDPCLRRVKGSYPGDGRLDVQGVKGYASEVDRLTQFAEQGYRVLGEGGRGVIWPRPSRHGRAAGDRRSVQAITVNPLFKALDNVLDANERLAFKALVGGDWNDPRLPADVRAASAANAEHVLEFIDQQGGAHSTASNGEIDGKVEDVPDLPAPYLTREHFTYPGSEARRLSDFAYVGYAVFEKR
;
A
#
# COMPACT_ATOMS: atom_id res chain seq x y z
N MET A 1 -12.47 -12.42 -83.90
CA MET A 1 -13.00 -13.04 -82.65
C MET A 1 -12.19 -12.42 -81.53
N ASP A 2 -12.71 -11.33 -80.99
CA ASP A 2 -12.02 -10.49 -80.01
C ASP A 2 -12.21 -11.05 -78.60
N THR A 3 -11.11 -11.48 -77.98
CA THR A 3 -11.07 -11.90 -76.58
C THR A 3 -10.62 -10.72 -75.71
N TRP A 4 -11.58 -10.17 -74.97
CA TRP A 4 -11.38 -9.12 -73.97
C TRP A 4 -10.63 -9.67 -72.74
N LEU A 5 -9.51 -9.04 -72.40
CA LEU A 5 -8.82 -9.18 -71.11
C LEU A 5 -9.52 -8.29 -70.07
N MET A 6 -10.15 -8.90 -69.06
CA MET A 6 -10.59 -8.19 -67.85
C MET A 6 -9.67 -8.55 -66.68
N THR A 7 -8.88 -7.58 -66.26
CA THR A 7 -8.19 -7.54 -64.96
C THR A 7 -9.19 -7.23 -63.85
N PRO A 8 -9.22 -7.97 -62.72
CA PRO A 8 -10.04 -7.58 -61.58
C PRO A 8 -9.34 -6.48 -60.75
N THR A 9 -10.10 -5.43 -60.49
CA THR A 9 -9.78 -4.26 -59.66
C THR A 9 -9.57 -4.67 -58.19
N LEU A 10 -8.45 -4.28 -57.60
CA LEU A 10 -8.18 -4.41 -56.16
C LEU A 10 -9.16 -3.55 -55.35
N GLY A 11 -10.12 -4.20 -54.70
CA GLY A 11 -11.00 -3.58 -53.71
C GLY A 11 -10.21 -3.08 -52.50
N HIS A 12 -10.40 -1.80 -52.18
CA HIS A 12 -9.87 -1.17 -50.98
C HIS A 12 -10.45 -1.83 -49.72
N PHE A 13 -9.62 -2.53 -48.95
CA PHE A 13 -9.94 -2.93 -47.58
C PHE A 13 -9.89 -1.68 -46.68
N GLN A 14 -11.05 -1.18 -46.25
CA GLN A 14 -11.12 -0.31 -45.08
C GLN A 14 -10.88 -1.15 -43.82
N PRO A 15 -9.92 -0.80 -42.95
CA PRO A 15 -9.78 -1.48 -41.67
C PRO A 15 -11.00 -1.15 -40.80
N PHE A 16 -11.62 -2.20 -40.28
CA PHE A 16 -12.64 -2.12 -39.24
C PHE A 16 -12.18 -1.18 -38.12
N ILE A 17 -12.95 -0.11 -37.88
CA ILE A 17 -12.81 0.66 -36.64
C ILE A 17 -13.14 -0.29 -35.50
N GLN A 18 -12.11 -0.70 -34.78
CA GLN A 18 -12.22 -1.41 -33.52
C GLN A 18 -12.96 -0.49 -32.55
N THR A 19 -14.26 -0.69 -32.44
CA THR A 19 -15.09 -0.07 -31.40
C THR A 19 -14.47 -0.48 -30.07
N ARG A 20 -13.73 0.45 -29.46
CA ARG A 20 -13.24 0.31 -28.08
C ARG A 20 -14.48 0.12 -27.21
N VAL A 21 -14.69 -1.09 -26.74
CA VAL A 21 -15.55 -1.35 -25.60
C VAL A 21 -15.11 -0.37 -24.51
N PRO A 22 -16.02 0.41 -23.88
CA PRO A 22 -15.64 1.25 -22.77
C PRO A 22 -15.06 0.34 -21.68
N THR A 23 -13.75 0.45 -21.46
CA THR A 23 -13.09 -0.21 -20.35
C THR A 23 -13.83 0.23 -19.08
N LEU A 24 -14.47 -0.72 -18.39
CA LEU A 24 -15.03 -0.49 -17.05
C LEU A 24 -13.99 0.30 -16.24
N PRO A 25 -14.38 1.37 -15.53
CA PRO A 25 -13.43 2.11 -14.71
C PRO A 25 -12.70 1.13 -13.79
N ALA A 26 -11.36 1.23 -13.76
CA ALA A 26 -10.56 0.39 -12.89
C ALA A 26 -11.13 0.47 -11.47
N PRO A 27 -11.25 -0.66 -10.77
CA PRO A 27 -11.77 -0.68 -9.41
C PRO A 27 -10.99 0.30 -8.53
N ARG A 28 -11.72 1.13 -7.77
CA ARG A 28 -11.15 2.16 -6.89
C ARG A 28 -10.55 1.54 -5.63
N THR A 29 -9.49 0.76 -5.81
CA THR A 29 -8.79 0.06 -4.72
C THR A 29 -8.20 1.02 -3.69
N GLU A 30 -8.02 2.30 -4.02
CA GLU A 30 -7.63 3.33 -3.06
C GLU A 30 -8.65 3.56 -1.95
N ALA A 31 -9.91 3.15 -2.16
CA ALA A 31 -10.98 3.24 -1.16
C ALA A 31 -11.09 1.97 -0.29
N ASP A 32 -10.31 0.93 -0.58
CA ASP A 32 -10.26 -0.27 0.25
C ASP A 32 -9.46 0.00 1.53
N THR A 33 -10.16 -0.04 2.66
CA THR A 33 -9.63 0.19 4.01
C THR A 33 -9.47 -1.11 4.81
N SER A 34 -9.62 -2.27 4.17
CA SER A 34 -9.38 -3.58 4.81
C SER A 34 -7.93 -3.79 5.24
N SER A 35 -7.00 -3.02 4.67
CA SER A 35 -5.58 -3.02 5.01
C SER A 35 -5.04 -1.61 5.18
N LEU A 36 -4.10 -1.47 6.11
CA LEU A 36 -3.40 -0.21 6.35
C LEU A 36 -2.69 0.28 5.07
N PRO A 37 -2.75 1.59 4.78
CA PRO A 37 -1.94 2.19 3.73
C PRO A 37 -0.45 2.00 4.05
N THR A 38 0.37 1.82 3.01
CA THR A 38 1.84 1.70 3.18
C THR A 38 2.61 2.59 2.23
N ARG A 39 3.90 2.78 2.56
CA ARG A 39 4.81 3.61 1.76
C ARG A 39 5.16 2.97 0.42
N GLY A 40 5.25 1.64 0.38
CA GLY A 40 5.62 0.87 -0.81
C GLY A 40 4.49 0.72 -1.83
N GLN A 41 3.23 0.81 -1.39
CA GLN A 41 2.05 0.55 -2.23
C GLN A 41 2.06 1.33 -3.54
N THR A 42 1.64 0.66 -4.61
CA THR A 42 1.47 1.25 -5.94
C THR A 42 0.05 0.99 -6.43
N ARG A 43 -0.37 1.74 -7.46
CA ARG A 43 -1.67 1.51 -8.10
C ARG A 43 -1.75 0.09 -8.66
N PRO A 44 -2.95 -0.52 -8.72
CA PRO A 44 -3.16 -1.75 -9.47
C PRO A 44 -2.60 -1.66 -10.89
N ALA A 45 -2.07 -2.76 -11.44
CA ALA A 45 -1.40 -2.73 -12.75
C ALA A 45 -2.32 -2.28 -13.89
N ASP A 46 -3.63 -2.52 -13.77
CA ASP A 46 -4.66 -2.10 -14.71
C ASP A 46 -5.19 -0.67 -14.44
N ASP A 47 -4.82 -0.05 -13.32
CA ASP A 47 -5.13 1.35 -13.06
C ASP A 47 -4.16 2.27 -13.80
N GLN A 48 -4.63 2.81 -14.92
CA GLN A 48 -3.90 3.75 -15.77
C GLN A 48 -4.26 5.22 -15.49
N ARG A 49 -4.98 5.51 -14.40
CA ARG A 49 -5.39 6.87 -14.06
C ARG A 49 -4.19 7.74 -13.67
N SER A 50 -4.05 8.89 -14.31
CA SER A 50 -3.13 9.95 -13.88
C SER A 50 -3.43 10.43 -12.45
N ALA A 51 -2.46 11.08 -11.81
CA ALA A 51 -2.66 11.74 -10.52
C ALA A 51 -3.89 12.67 -10.50
N THR A 52 -4.13 13.40 -11.60
CA THR A 52 -5.30 14.29 -11.72
C THR A 52 -6.62 13.52 -11.78
N GLN A 53 -6.66 12.37 -12.45
CA GLN A 53 -7.86 11.51 -12.49
C GLN A 53 -8.14 10.91 -11.10
N ILE A 54 -7.11 10.39 -10.42
CA ILE A 54 -7.24 9.87 -9.05
C ILE A 54 -7.73 10.96 -8.11
N TYR A 55 -7.18 12.18 -8.18
CA TYR A 55 -7.66 13.32 -7.41
C TYR A 55 -9.15 13.62 -7.66
N LYS A 56 -9.59 13.61 -8.93
CA LYS A 56 -11.00 13.85 -9.29
C LYS A 56 -11.93 12.73 -8.83
N ASP A 57 -11.47 11.48 -8.85
CA ASP A 57 -12.22 10.32 -8.39
C ASP A 57 -12.38 10.27 -6.86
N ASN A 58 -11.54 11.01 -6.13
CA ASN A 58 -11.47 11.04 -4.67
C ASN A 58 -11.74 12.46 -4.16
N PRO A 59 -13.00 12.93 -4.20
CA PRO A 59 -13.36 14.33 -3.92
C PRO A 59 -12.95 14.82 -2.52
N MET A 60 -12.80 13.91 -1.55
CA MET A 60 -12.25 14.19 -0.22
C MET A 60 -10.88 14.91 -0.26
N LEU A 61 -10.03 14.59 -1.24
CA LEU A 61 -8.72 15.25 -1.46
C LEU A 61 -8.85 16.74 -1.81
N GLY A 62 -10.00 17.16 -2.32
CA GLY A 62 -10.28 18.55 -2.72
C GLY A 62 -11.00 19.38 -1.66
N THR A 63 -11.28 18.82 -0.49
CA THR A 63 -12.03 19.51 0.59
C THR A 63 -11.13 19.88 1.77
N GLY A 64 -11.70 20.59 2.75
CA GLY A 64 -11.04 20.90 4.02
C GLY A 64 -9.70 21.61 3.86
N ILE A 65 -8.69 21.16 4.62
CA ILE A 65 -7.33 21.72 4.65
C ILE A 65 -6.57 21.58 3.32
N MET A 66 -7.00 20.66 2.45
CA MET A 66 -6.41 20.42 1.13
C MET A 66 -7.05 21.29 0.04
N SER A 67 -8.20 21.91 0.30
CA SER A 67 -8.92 22.74 -0.67
C SER A 67 -8.19 24.06 -0.98
N ARG A 68 -8.30 24.54 -2.22
CA ARG A 68 -7.80 25.89 -2.60
C ARG A 68 -8.41 27.01 -1.74
N ALA A 69 -9.66 26.85 -1.33
CA ALA A 69 -10.38 27.83 -0.53
C ALA A 69 -9.80 27.98 0.89
N PHE A 70 -9.12 26.96 1.42
CA PHE A 70 -8.54 27.01 2.76
C PHE A 70 -7.47 28.10 2.91
N GLY A 71 -6.64 28.30 1.89
CA GLY A 71 -5.54 29.26 1.87
C GLY A 71 -5.95 30.71 1.59
N TRP A 72 -7.15 31.14 2.03
CA TRP A 72 -7.68 32.48 1.77
C TRP A 72 -6.93 33.61 2.49
N ASN A 73 -6.22 33.30 3.58
CA ASN A 73 -5.30 34.22 4.25
C ASN A 73 -3.86 33.66 4.31
N PRO A 74 -2.85 34.52 4.56
CA PRO A 74 -1.44 34.11 4.55
C PRO A 74 -1.12 33.00 5.55
N GLN A 75 -1.63 33.06 6.79
CA GLN A 75 -1.32 32.05 7.80
C GLN A 75 -1.87 30.67 7.43
N ARG A 76 -3.10 30.60 6.92
CA ARG A 76 -3.71 29.34 6.46
C ARG A 76 -3.01 28.79 5.22
N ARG A 77 -2.58 29.66 4.31
CA ARG A 77 -1.80 29.28 3.13
C ARG A 77 -0.45 28.69 3.50
N GLU A 78 0.24 29.29 4.47
CA GLU A 78 1.49 28.76 4.99
C GLU A 78 1.27 27.38 5.63
N ARG A 79 0.26 27.24 6.51
CA ARG A 79 -0.10 25.95 7.12
C ARG A 79 -0.39 24.87 6.08
N GLN A 80 -1.17 25.20 5.06
CA GLN A 80 -1.47 24.28 3.95
C GLN A 80 -0.21 23.90 3.17
N THR A 81 0.66 24.87 2.88
CA THR A 81 1.91 24.63 2.15
C THR A 81 2.85 23.71 2.94
N ARG A 82 2.96 23.91 4.25
CA ARG A 82 3.72 23.04 5.15
C ARG A 82 3.13 21.62 5.16
N LEU A 83 1.82 21.49 5.33
CA LEU A 83 1.13 20.19 5.28
C LEU A 83 1.42 19.46 3.98
N ILE A 84 1.22 20.09 2.82
CA ILE A 84 1.48 19.50 1.51
C ILE A 84 2.96 19.10 1.36
N THR A 85 3.89 19.94 1.81
CA THR A 85 5.33 19.64 1.78
C THR A 85 5.64 18.38 2.59
N HIS A 86 5.05 18.24 3.77
CA HIS A 86 5.22 17.07 4.62
C HIS A 86 4.57 15.82 4.04
N LEU A 87 3.33 15.92 3.52
CA LEU A 87 2.66 14.82 2.81
C LEU A 87 3.51 14.29 1.65
N LYS A 88 4.09 15.19 0.84
CA LYS A 88 4.99 14.81 -0.27
C LYS A 88 6.18 13.97 0.19
N ARG A 89 6.72 14.20 1.40
CA ARG A 89 7.83 13.40 1.96
C ARG A 89 7.40 11.98 2.32
N GLN A 90 6.13 11.81 2.70
CA GLN A 90 5.59 10.51 3.10
C GLN A 90 5.17 9.69 1.87
N VAL A 91 4.33 10.25 1.01
CA VAL A 91 3.66 9.51 -0.08
C VAL A 91 4.37 9.64 -1.43
N GLY A 92 5.32 10.58 -1.54
CA GLY A 92 5.97 10.99 -2.79
C GLY A 92 5.39 12.29 -3.36
N ASP A 93 6.10 12.89 -4.32
CA ASP A 93 5.65 14.13 -4.96
C ASP A 93 4.56 13.86 -6.00
N PHE A 94 3.31 14.12 -5.63
CA PHE A 94 2.12 14.00 -6.47
C PHE A 94 1.82 15.26 -7.31
N THR A 95 2.67 16.30 -7.24
CA THR A 95 2.47 17.60 -7.93
C THR A 95 3.16 17.64 -9.28
N ALA A 96 2.84 18.64 -10.10
CA ALA A 96 3.48 18.85 -11.41
C ALA A 96 5.01 19.05 -11.36
N ALA A 97 5.58 19.35 -10.19
CA ALA A 97 7.03 19.47 -10.01
C ALA A 97 7.77 18.13 -10.20
N ASN A 98 7.10 16.99 -10.00
CA ASN A 98 7.64 15.68 -10.33
C ASN A 98 7.42 15.40 -11.83
N PRO A 99 8.47 15.25 -12.65
CA PRO A 99 8.31 15.05 -14.08
C PRO A 99 7.81 13.65 -14.44
N ASP A 100 7.98 12.65 -13.56
CA ASP A 100 7.54 11.27 -13.81
C ASP A 100 6.02 11.12 -13.56
N PRO A 101 5.21 10.91 -14.61
CA PRO A 101 3.77 10.78 -14.48
C PRO A 101 3.34 9.53 -13.68
N VAL A 102 4.10 8.44 -13.73
CA VAL A 102 3.79 7.19 -13.03
C VAL A 102 4.05 7.37 -11.53
N SER A 103 5.22 7.93 -11.18
CA SER A 103 5.56 8.28 -9.80
C SER A 103 4.53 9.23 -9.17
N ARG A 104 4.10 10.28 -9.90
CA ARG A 104 3.03 11.18 -9.44
C ARG A 104 1.71 10.46 -9.17
N ALA A 105 1.29 9.58 -10.08
CA ALA A 105 0.04 8.86 -9.95
C ALA A 105 0.08 7.89 -8.75
N ASN A 106 1.21 7.19 -8.55
CA ASN A 106 1.41 6.33 -7.38
C ASN A 106 1.42 7.12 -6.06
N ALA A 107 2.03 8.32 -6.05
CA ALA A 107 2.00 9.20 -4.89
C ALA A 107 0.58 9.69 -4.55
N MET A 108 -0.21 10.08 -5.56
CA MET A 108 -1.60 10.46 -5.35
C MET A 108 -2.48 9.28 -4.89
N TYR A 109 -2.24 8.08 -5.42
CA TYR A 109 -2.91 6.85 -4.98
C TYR A 109 -2.64 6.55 -3.50
N ARG A 110 -1.38 6.62 -3.07
CA ARG A 110 -1.01 6.48 -1.65
C ARG A 110 -1.71 7.51 -0.79
N LEU A 111 -1.73 8.77 -1.21
CA LEU A 111 -2.44 9.82 -0.48
C LEU A 111 -3.94 9.53 -0.37
N ALA A 112 -4.57 9.05 -1.45
CA ALA A 112 -5.98 8.65 -1.44
C ALA A 112 -6.23 7.50 -0.44
N ARG A 113 -5.40 6.44 -0.44
CA ARG A 113 -5.44 5.35 0.54
C ARG A 113 -5.36 5.87 1.98
N VAL A 114 -4.43 6.79 2.25
CA VAL A 114 -4.26 7.40 3.58
C VAL A 114 -5.52 8.16 4.02
N ILE A 115 -6.11 8.95 3.14
CA ILE A 115 -7.29 9.73 3.49
C ILE A 115 -8.50 8.83 3.67
N HIS A 116 -8.72 7.84 2.81
CA HIS A 116 -9.79 6.84 2.99
C HIS A 116 -9.63 6.09 4.31
N HIS A 117 -8.40 5.73 4.68
CA HIS A 117 -8.12 5.11 5.96
C HIS A 117 -8.48 6.00 7.14
N ILE A 118 -8.11 7.28 7.11
CA ILE A 118 -8.41 8.24 8.17
C ILE A 118 -9.92 8.50 8.26
N ASP A 119 -10.60 8.70 7.13
CA ASP A 119 -12.06 8.88 7.04
C ASP A 119 -12.80 7.66 7.63
N ASN A 120 -12.30 6.45 7.38
CA ASN A 120 -12.90 5.22 7.92
C ASN A 120 -12.36 4.82 9.30
N ASP A 121 -11.46 5.60 9.92
CA ASP A 121 -10.83 5.22 11.19
C ASP A 121 -11.89 5.20 12.31
N PRO A 122 -12.26 4.02 12.85
CA PRO A 122 -13.27 3.91 13.90
C PRO A 122 -12.76 4.45 15.25
N CYS A 123 -11.45 4.70 15.39
CA CYS A 123 -10.83 5.20 16.62
C CYS A 123 -11.02 6.71 16.79
N LEU A 124 -11.34 7.44 15.72
CA LEU A 124 -11.52 8.89 15.79
C LEU A 124 -12.90 9.22 16.38
N ARG A 125 -12.89 9.89 17.54
CA ARG A 125 -14.11 10.39 18.18
C ARG A 125 -14.57 11.66 17.49
N ARG A 126 -15.55 11.51 16.62
CA ARG A 126 -16.15 12.57 15.81
C ARG A 126 -17.25 13.31 16.57
N VAL A 127 -17.45 14.58 16.22
CA VAL A 127 -18.56 15.38 16.73
C VAL A 127 -19.91 14.89 16.19
N LYS A 128 -21.01 15.31 16.81
CA LYS A 128 -22.35 14.93 16.35
C LYS A 128 -22.58 15.42 14.91
N GLY A 129 -22.91 14.51 14.01
CA GLY A 129 -23.17 14.80 12.59
C GLY A 129 -22.01 14.46 11.64
N SER A 130 -20.88 14.02 12.19
CA SER A 130 -19.71 13.49 11.48
C SER A 130 -19.63 11.98 11.68
N TYR A 131 -19.38 11.22 10.61
CA TYR A 131 -19.42 9.75 10.64
C TYR A 131 -18.20 9.15 9.95
N PRO A 132 -17.71 7.97 10.40
CA PRO A 132 -16.67 7.27 9.65
C PRO A 132 -17.14 6.98 8.22
N GLY A 133 -16.30 7.30 7.23
CA GLY A 133 -16.56 7.01 5.82
C GLY A 133 -17.58 7.96 5.19
N ASP A 134 -17.76 9.16 5.73
CA ASP A 134 -18.71 10.14 5.18
C ASP A 134 -18.16 10.90 3.96
N GLY A 135 -16.92 10.59 3.56
CA GLY A 135 -16.27 11.12 2.38
C GLY A 135 -15.71 12.53 2.60
N ARG A 136 -15.55 12.97 3.85
CA ARG A 136 -14.96 14.26 4.22
C ARG A 136 -13.80 14.05 5.18
N LEU A 137 -12.98 15.09 5.30
CA LEU A 137 -11.98 15.19 6.35
C LEU A 137 -12.46 16.21 7.38
N ASP A 138 -13.01 15.70 8.47
CA ASP A 138 -13.54 16.49 9.56
C ASP A 138 -12.42 17.30 10.25
N VAL A 139 -12.66 18.61 10.33
CA VAL A 139 -11.72 19.55 10.96
C VAL A 139 -11.86 19.56 12.49
N GLN A 140 -13.00 19.09 13.02
CA GLN A 140 -13.32 19.18 14.44
C GLN A 140 -13.61 17.81 15.03
N GLY A 141 -12.77 17.39 15.98
CA GLY A 141 -13.00 16.23 16.83
C GLY A 141 -13.79 16.61 18.08
N VAL A 142 -14.24 15.59 18.83
CA VAL A 142 -14.73 15.81 20.20
C VAL A 142 -13.63 16.45 21.05
N LYS A 143 -13.98 17.36 21.96
CA LYS A 143 -13.02 18.04 22.84
C LYS A 143 -12.07 17.02 23.51
N GLY A 144 -10.75 17.20 23.30
CA GLY A 144 -9.70 16.33 23.83
C GLY A 144 -9.34 15.14 22.93
N TYR A 145 -9.95 15.00 21.75
CA TYR A 145 -9.64 13.97 20.77
C TYR A 145 -9.19 14.60 19.44
N ALA A 146 -8.28 13.92 18.74
CA ALA A 146 -7.81 14.33 17.43
C ALA A 146 -8.96 14.24 16.40
N SER A 147 -9.06 15.24 15.53
CA SER A 147 -9.89 15.18 14.32
C SER A 147 -9.20 14.39 13.21
N GLU A 148 -9.91 14.12 12.12
CA GLU A 148 -9.33 13.53 10.91
C GLU A 148 -8.26 14.43 10.29
N VAL A 149 -8.46 15.75 10.32
CA VAL A 149 -7.45 16.72 9.89
C VAL A 149 -6.23 16.70 10.82
N ASP A 150 -6.42 16.54 12.13
CA ASP A 150 -5.29 16.38 13.07
C ASP A 150 -4.54 15.08 12.80
N ARG A 151 -5.25 14.00 12.51
CA ARG A 151 -4.68 12.70 12.13
C ARG A 151 -3.89 12.79 10.83
N LEU A 152 -4.41 13.48 9.82
CA LEU A 152 -3.70 13.74 8.56
C LEU A 152 -2.46 14.63 8.78
N THR A 153 -2.56 15.61 9.68
CA THR A 153 -1.42 16.46 10.05
C THR A 153 -0.33 15.64 10.75
N GLN A 154 -0.71 14.80 11.72
CA GLN A 154 0.22 13.87 12.39
C GLN A 154 0.86 12.91 11.38
N PHE A 155 0.08 12.34 10.46
CA PHE A 155 0.61 11.51 9.38
C PHE A 155 1.62 12.27 8.51
N ALA A 156 1.34 13.52 8.14
CA ALA A 156 2.28 14.29 7.34
C ALA A 156 3.63 14.47 8.08
N GLU A 157 3.59 14.73 9.38
CA GLU A 157 4.77 14.96 10.22
C GLU A 157 5.53 13.67 10.55
N GLN A 158 4.82 12.58 10.82
CA GLN A 158 5.37 11.37 11.45
C GLN A 158 5.29 10.12 10.56
N GLY A 159 4.60 10.21 9.43
CA GLY A 159 4.47 9.13 8.46
C GLY A 159 3.48 8.04 8.84
N TYR A 160 3.65 6.89 8.20
CA TYR A 160 2.71 5.77 8.20
C TYR A 160 2.49 5.13 9.59
N ARG A 161 3.44 5.28 10.53
CA ARG A 161 3.29 4.78 11.90
C ARG A 161 2.02 5.31 12.59
N VAL A 162 1.64 6.57 12.32
CA VAL A 162 0.45 7.20 12.93
C VAL A 162 -0.81 6.49 12.49
N LEU A 163 -0.82 5.92 11.29
CA LEU A 163 -1.96 5.16 10.80
C LEU A 163 -2.12 3.85 11.55
N GLY A 164 -1.03 3.27 12.06
CA GLY A 164 -0.98 2.07 12.91
C GLY A 164 -1.13 2.34 14.41
N GLU A 165 -1.01 3.59 14.85
CA GLU A 165 -1.25 3.98 16.23
C GLU A 165 -2.75 4.27 16.40
N GLY A 166 -3.60 3.23 16.43
CA GLY A 166 -4.95 3.39 16.93
C GLY A 166 -4.86 4.06 18.31
N GLY A 167 -5.56 5.18 18.53
CA GLY A 167 -5.52 5.86 19.83
C GLY A 167 -5.75 4.83 20.93
N ARG A 168 -4.82 4.75 21.91
CA ARG A 168 -4.72 3.73 22.98
C ARG A 168 -5.80 2.63 22.94
N GLY A 169 -5.44 1.43 22.47
CA GLY A 169 -6.23 0.22 22.69
C GLY A 169 -7.03 -0.31 21.50
N VAL A 170 -6.53 -0.17 20.26
CA VAL A 170 -7.15 -0.80 19.08
C VAL A 170 -6.18 -1.74 18.36
N ILE A 171 -6.70 -2.91 17.99
CA ILE A 171 -6.04 -4.02 17.27
C ILE A 171 -6.37 -3.85 15.78
N TRP A 172 -5.36 -3.68 14.92
CA TRP A 172 -5.56 -3.69 13.47
C TRP A 172 -6.11 -5.03 12.99
N PRO A 173 -6.89 -5.05 11.88
CA PRO A 173 -7.25 -6.31 11.25
C PRO A 173 -5.96 -7.04 10.91
N ARG A 174 -5.77 -8.18 11.58
CA ARG A 174 -4.61 -9.05 11.37
C ARG A 174 -4.63 -9.50 9.92
N PRO A 175 -3.47 -9.58 9.25
CA PRO A 175 -3.43 -10.08 7.90
C PRO A 175 -3.98 -11.51 7.92
N SER A 176 -4.69 -11.88 6.86
CA SER A 176 -5.17 -13.24 6.64
C SER A 176 -4.96 -13.61 5.18
N ARG A 177 -5.05 -14.90 4.87
CA ARG A 177 -4.78 -15.41 3.53
C ARG A 177 -5.97 -15.18 2.60
N HIS A 178 -6.18 -13.95 2.15
CA HIS A 178 -7.28 -13.57 1.26
C HIS A 178 -6.84 -13.27 -0.18
N GLY A 179 -5.54 -13.28 -0.46
CA GLY A 179 -4.98 -12.94 -1.77
C GLY A 179 -5.01 -11.44 -2.02
N ARG A 180 -5.09 -11.06 -3.30
CA ARG A 180 -5.19 -9.65 -3.73
C ARG A 180 -6.51 -9.03 -3.25
N ALA A 181 -6.46 -7.74 -2.90
CA ALA A 181 -7.65 -6.94 -2.62
C ALA A 181 -8.64 -6.94 -3.81
N ALA A 182 -9.91 -6.66 -3.53
CA ALA A 182 -10.94 -6.64 -4.57
C ALA A 182 -10.58 -5.63 -5.67
N GLY A 183 -10.33 -6.14 -6.88
CA GLY A 183 -9.94 -5.32 -8.02
C GLY A 183 -8.44 -5.09 -8.20
N ASP A 184 -7.59 -5.55 -7.28
CA ASP A 184 -6.15 -5.57 -7.49
C ASP A 184 -5.77 -6.65 -8.53
N ARG A 185 -5.25 -6.20 -9.67
CA ARG A 185 -4.75 -7.05 -10.77
C ARG A 185 -3.24 -6.97 -10.95
N ARG A 186 -2.47 -6.52 -9.95
CA ARG A 186 -1.01 -6.46 -10.03
C ARG A 186 -0.43 -7.84 -10.31
N SER A 187 0.54 -7.89 -11.22
CA SER A 187 1.35 -9.09 -11.45
C SER A 187 2.29 -9.34 -10.26
N VAL A 188 2.86 -10.55 -10.19
CA VAL A 188 3.89 -10.87 -9.19
C VAL A 188 5.00 -9.82 -9.19
N GLN A 189 5.49 -9.42 -10.37
CA GLN A 189 6.57 -8.44 -10.49
C GLN A 189 6.18 -7.08 -9.91
N ALA A 190 4.96 -6.62 -10.16
CA ALA A 190 4.48 -5.34 -9.64
C ALA A 190 4.31 -5.36 -8.11
N ILE A 191 3.92 -6.50 -7.54
CA ILE A 191 3.81 -6.69 -6.08
C ILE A 191 5.20 -6.74 -5.44
N THR A 192 6.11 -7.55 -5.99
CA THR A 192 7.44 -7.78 -5.41
C THR A 192 8.42 -6.62 -5.60
N VAL A 193 8.03 -5.55 -6.29
CA VAL A 193 8.77 -4.28 -6.33
C VAL A 193 8.76 -3.59 -4.96
N ASN A 194 7.81 -3.92 -4.09
CA ASN A 194 7.77 -3.40 -2.73
C ASN A 194 9.10 -3.73 -2.00
N PRO A 195 9.83 -2.73 -1.47
CA PRO A 195 11.17 -2.92 -0.90
C PRO A 195 11.20 -3.91 0.27
N LEU A 196 10.08 -4.09 0.98
CA LEU A 196 9.95 -5.05 2.08
C LEU A 196 10.23 -6.50 1.65
N PHE A 197 10.06 -6.86 0.37
CA PHE A 197 10.38 -8.21 -0.10
C PHE A 197 11.86 -8.57 0.05
N LYS A 198 12.76 -7.58 0.10
CA LYS A 198 14.19 -7.80 0.38
C LYS A 198 14.42 -8.41 1.77
N ALA A 199 13.50 -8.20 2.71
CA ALA A 199 13.57 -8.78 4.04
C ALA A 199 13.57 -10.31 4.01
N LEU A 200 12.93 -10.93 3.02
CA LEU A 200 12.91 -12.39 2.91
C LEU A 200 14.32 -12.97 2.72
N ASP A 201 15.17 -12.29 1.96
CA ASP A 201 16.56 -12.73 1.75
C ASP A 201 17.48 -12.27 2.89
N ASN A 202 17.20 -11.10 3.47
CA ASN A 202 18.04 -10.51 4.52
C ASN A 202 17.82 -11.16 5.89
N VAL A 203 16.59 -11.52 6.24
CA VAL A 203 16.21 -11.98 7.59
C VAL A 203 16.11 -13.49 7.68
N LEU A 204 15.45 -14.12 6.69
CA LEU A 204 15.13 -15.55 6.73
C LEU A 204 16.25 -16.38 6.11
N ASP A 205 16.50 -17.57 6.65
CA ASP A 205 17.33 -18.57 5.97
C ASP A 205 16.57 -19.28 4.82
N ALA A 206 17.24 -20.18 4.11
CA ALA A 206 16.64 -20.87 2.97
C ALA A 206 15.41 -21.73 3.33
N ASN A 207 15.41 -22.38 4.50
CA ASN A 207 14.31 -23.21 4.97
C ASN A 207 13.16 -22.35 5.46
N GLU A 208 13.44 -21.30 6.20
CA GLU A 208 12.45 -20.32 6.65
C GLU A 208 11.77 -19.62 5.47
N ARG A 209 12.53 -19.23 4.43
CA ARG A 209 11.93 -18.67 3.19
C ARG A 209 10.97 -19.64 2.52
N LEU A 210 11.31 -20.93 2.47
CA LEU A 210 10.45 -21.96 1.89
C LEU A 210 9.16 -22.14 2.71
N ALA A 211 9.28 -22.15 4.04
CA ALA A 211 8.15 -22.22 4.95
C ALA A 211 7.25 -20.97 4.85
N PHE A 212 7.84 -19.77 4.82
CA PHE A 212 7.13 -18.50 4.62
C PHE A 212 6.27 -18.55 3.35
N LYS A 213 6.87 -18.94 2.22
CA LYS A 213 6.18 -19.07 0.93
C LYS A 213 5.00 -20.04 1.02
N ALA A 214 5.15 -21.17 1.68
CA ALA A 214 4.07 -22.14 1.88
C ALA A 214 2.89 -21.53 2.67
N LEU A 215 3.18 -20.77 3.72
CA LEU A 215 2.18 -20.17 4.62
C LEU A 215 1.35 -19.06 3.96
N VAL A 216 1.96 -18.23 3.12
CA VAL A 216 1.23 -17.18 2.37
C VAL A 216 0.53 -17.71 1.14
N GLY A 217 0.83 -18.95 0.75
CA GLY A 217 0.00 -19.72 -0.17
C GLY A 217 0.67 -20.36 -1.36
N GLY A 218 1.99 -20.40 -1.36
CA GLY A 218 2.82 -21.08 -2.34
C GLY A 218 3.94 -20.17 -2.83
N ASP A 219 4.96 -20.79 -3.44
CA ASP A 219 6.05 -20.05 -4.06
C ASP A 219 5.55 -19.28 -5.30
N TRP A 220 5.43 -17.96 -5.17
CA TRP A 220 5.02 -17.09 -6.28
C TRP A 220 6.00 -17.04 -7.46
N ASN A 221 7.19 -17.64 -7.33
CA ASN A 221 8.14 -17.83 -8.42
C ASN A 221 7.98 -19.18 -9.15
N ASP A 222 7.19 -20.13 -8.62
CA ASP A 222 7.03 -21.45 -9.24
C ASP A 222 6.24 -21.35 -10.55
N PRO A 223 6.83 -21.57 -11.73
CA PRO A 223 6.14 -21.41 -13.01
C PRO A 223 5.03 -22.45 -13.22
N ARG A 224 4.96 -23.51 -12.42
CA ARG A 224 3.91 -24.53 -12.49
C ARG A 224 2.59 -24.04 -11.91
N LEU A 225 2.61 -23.01 -11.06
CA LEU A 225 1.40 -22.42 -10.48
C LEU A 225 0.77 -21.42 -11.47
N PRO A 226 -0.59 -21.36 -11.54
CA PRO A 226 -1.27 -20.35 -12.33
C PRO A 226 -0.84 -18.93 -11.95
N ALA A 227 -0.75 -18.02 -12.93
CA ALA A 227 -0.29 -16.65 -12.71
C ALA A 227 -1.08 -15.92 -11.61
N ASP A 228 -2.40 -16.11 -11.57
CA ASP A 228 -3.27 -15.51 -10.55
C ASP A 228 -3.00 -16.04 -9.14
N VAL A 229 -2.72 -17.34 -9.01
CA VAL A 229 -2.36 -17.97 -7.72
C VAL A 229 -1.03 -17.41 -7.23
N ARG A 230 -0.04 -17.29 -8.11
CA ARG A 230 1.26 -16.70 -7.76
C ARG A 230 1.12 -15.26 -7.29
N ALA A 231 0.36 -14.45 -8.02
CA ALA A 231 0.13 -13.07 -7.64
C ALA A 231 -0.73 -12.94 -6.35
N ALA A 232 -1.64 -13.89 -6.07
CA ALA A 232 -2.37 -13.92 -4.80
C ALA A 232 -1.45 -14.26 -3.62
N SER A 233 -0.53 -15.22 -3.79
CA SER A 233 0.47 -15.56 -2.77
C SER A 233 1.46 -14.41 -2.53
N ALA A 234 1.88 -13.72 -3.59
CA ALA A 234 2.72 -12.52 -3.47
C ALA A 234 1.98 -11.40 -2.73
N ALA A 235 0.69 -11.17 -2.98
CA ALA A 235 -0.10 -10.18 -2.25
C ALA A 235 -0.25 -10.54 -0.77
N ASN A 236 -0.49 -11.82 -0.44
CA ASN A 236 -0.48 -12.28 0.95
C ASN A 236 0.87 -12.02 1.63
N ALA A 237 1.98 -12.25 0.92
CA ALA A 237 3.31 -11.92 1.43
C ALA A 237 3.49 -10.42 1.68
N GLU A 238 3.07 -9.58 0.73
CA GLU A 238 3.10 -8.12 0.87
C GLU A 238 2.33 -7.69 2.12
N HIS A 239 1.10 -8.16 2.32
CA HIS A 239 0.29 -7.82 3.49
C HIS A 239 0.92 -8.25 4.83
N VAL A 240 1.56 -9.42 4.87
CA VAL A 240 2.27 -9.89 6.08
C VAL A 240 3.48 -9.00 6.37
N LEU A 241 4.29 -8.70 5.36
CA LEU A 241 5.49 -7.87 5.52
C LEU A 241 5.12 -6.45 5.94
N GLU A 242 4.10 -5.86 5.30
CA GLU A 242 3.56 -4.55 5.64
C GLU A 242 3.04 -4.51 7.08
N PHE A 243 2.31 -5.55 7.52
CA PHE A 243 1.83 -5.65 8.89
C PHE A 243 2.97 -5.78 9.91
N ILE A 244 4.07 -6.43 9.54
CA ILE A 244 5.24 -6.54 10.41
C ILE A 244 5.98 -5.21 10.52
N ASP A 245 6.35 -4.57 9.40
CA ASP A 245 6.98 -3.23 9.33
C ASP A 245 6.17 -2.19 10.11
N GLN A 246 4.84 -2.28 10.12
CA GLN A 246 4.01 -1.35 10.89
C GLN A 246 4.14 -1.46 12.42
N GLN A 247 4.62 -2.60 12.93
CA GLN A 247 4.65 -2.83 14.37
C GLN A 247 5.87 -2.22 15.06
N GLY A 248 6.99 -2.02 14.35
CA GLY A 248 8.25 -1.64 15.00
C GLY A 248 8.65 -2.63 16.09
N GLY A 249 9.46 -2.14 17.03
CA GLY A 249 9.82 -2.88 18.22
C GLY A 249 11.26 -2.64 18.64
N ALA A 250 11.81 -3.59 19.40
CA ALA A 250 13.21 -3.55 19.78
C ALA A 250 14.07 -3.56 18.51
N HIS A 251 14.95 -2.56 18.36
CA HIS A 251 15.82 -2.41 17.19
C HIS A 251 15.07 -2.35 15.86
N SER A 252 13.80 -1.87 15.87
CA SER A 252 13.01 -1.73 14.67
C SER A 252 12.22 -0.42 14.63
N THR A 253 12.24 0.27 13.49
CA THR A 253 11.50 1.52 13.32
C THR A 253 10.23 1.29 12.54
N ALA A 254 9.09 1.38 13.22
CA ALA A 254 7.79 1.16 12.60
C ALA A 254 7.57 1.99 11.32
N SER A 255 7.12 1.33 10.25
CA SER A 255 6.70 1.90 8.97
C SER A 255 7.80 2.68 8.23
N ASN A 256 9.06 2.28 8.39
CA ASN A 256 10.17 2.86 7.65
C ASN A 256 10.33 2.23 6.25
N GLY A 257 9.64 1.12 5.97
CA GLY A 257 9.73 0.38 4.71
C GLY A 257 10.87 -0.62 4.70
N GLU A 258 11.36 -0.99 5.88
CA GLU A 258 12.38 -2.02 6.12
C GLU A 258 11.84 -3.02 7.15
N ILE A 259 12.52 -4.17 7.30
CA ILE A 259 12.23 -5.14 8.37
C ILE A 259 13.50 -5.22 9.20
N ASP A 260 13.47 -4.51 10.31
CA ASP A 260 14.64 -4.26 11.13
C ASP A 260 14.79 -5.28 12.28
N GLY A 261 15.92 -5.23 12.98
CA GLY A 261 16.16 -5.98 14.21
C GLY A 261 16.74 -7.37 14.00
N LYS A 262 17.46 -7.56 12.89
CA LYS A 262 18.43 -8.66 12.74
C LYS A 262 19.64 -8.39 13.62
N VAL A 263 20.21 -9.44 14.21
CA VAL A 263 21.49 -9.38 14.93
C VAL A 263 22.63 -9.48 13.93
N GLU A 264 23.55 -8.51 13.97
CA GLU A 264 24.73 -8.49 13.11
C GLU A 264 25.85 -9.39 13.66
N ASP A 265 26.15 -9.26 14.95
CA ASP A 265 27.16 -10.06 15.65
C ASP A 265 26.54 -11.34 16.24
N VAL A 266 26.43 -12.36 15.41
CA VAL A 266 26.03 -13.70 15.83
C VAL A 266 27.26 -14.45 16.37
N PRO A 267 27.14 -15.19 17.50
CA PRO A 267 28.24 -16.02 18.00
C PRO A 267 28.76 -16.98 16.92
N ASP A 268 30.09 -17.07 16.79
CA ASP A 268 30.76 -18.03 15.90
C ASP A 268 30.68 -19.44 16.49
N LEU A 269 29.50 -20.04 16.37
CA LEU A 269 29.17 -21.39 16.81
C LEU A 269 28.74 -22.23 15.61
N PRO A 270 28.99 -23.56 15.63
CA PRO A 270 28.46 -24.44 14.60
C PRO A 270 26.92 -24.35 14.53
N ALA A 271 26.37 -24.41 13.32
CA ALA A 271 24.94 -24.23 13.05
C ALA A 271 23.98 -25.02 13.98
N PRO A 272 24.25 -26.27 14.41
CA PRO A 272 23.38 -26.99 15.33
C PRO A 272 23.18 -26.34 16.71
N TYR A 273 24.10 -25.45 17.12
CA TYR A 273 24.01 -24.71 18.38
C TYR A 273 23.32 -23.35 18.23
N LEU A 274 23.15 -22.88 17.00
CA LEU A 274 22.48 -21.62 16.71
C LEU A 274 21.00 -21.89 16.45
N THR A 275 20.16 -21.21 17.20
CA THR A 275 18.72 -21.15 16.94
C THR A 275 18.39 -19.83 16.26
N ARG A 276 17.20 -19.73 15.64
CA ARG A 276 16.62 -18.46 15.16
C ARG A 276 16.69 -17.33 16.19
N GLU A 277 16.78 -17.67 17.48
CA GLU A 277 16.86 -16.68 18.54
C GLU A 277 18.13 -15.84 18.50
N HIS A 278 19.21 -16.41 18.02
CA HIS A 278 20.52 -15.76 17.92
C HIS A 278 20.61 -14.74 16.78
N PHE A 279 19.71 -14.81 15.79
CA PHE A 279 19.79 -14.02 14.57
C PHE A 279 18.88 -12.77 14.59
N THR A 280 18.02 -12.60 15.58
CA THR A 280 17.07 -11.48 15.65
C THR A 280 16.83 -11.00 17.08
N TYR A 281 16.51 -9.72 17.28
CA TYR A 281 16.19 -9.20 18.61
C TYR A 281 14.77 -9.60 19.03
N PRO A 282 14.53 -10.09 20.26
CA PRO A 282 13.18 -10.37 20.74
C PRO A 282 12.25 -9.15 20.61
N GLY A 283 11.07 -9.36 20.02
CA GLY A 283 10.07 -8.28 19.81
C GLY A 283 10.34 -7.35 18.62
N SER A 284 11.43 -7.55 17.88
CA SER A 284 11.69 -6.85 16.61
C SER A 284 10.77 -7.30 15.47
N GLU A 285 10.79 -6.54 14.38
CA GLU A 285 10.15 -6.91 13.11
C GLU A 285 10.76 -8.18 12.52
N ALA A 286 12.09 -8.27 12.49
CA ALA A 286 12.81 -9.45 12.00
C ALA A 286 12.45 -10.72 12.79
N ARG A 287 12.33 -10.62 14.12
CA ARG A 287 11.86 -11.72 14.97
C ARG A 287 10.45 -12.16 14.56
N ARG A 288 9.53 -11.22 14.34
CA ARG A 288 8.15 -11.54 13.93
C ARG A 288 8.09 -12.17 12.55
N LEU A 289 8.97 -11.78 11.63
CA LEU A 289 9.08 -12.40 10.31
C LEU A 289 9.56 -13.86 10.43
N SER A 290 10.60 -14.13 11.22
CA SER A 290 11.05 -15.50 11.52
C SER A 290 9.99 -16.32 12.25
N ASP A 291 9.28 -15.73 13.22
CA ASP A 291 8.19 -16.39 13.93
C ASP A 291 7.01 -16.70 12.99
N PHE A 292 6.66 -15.80 12.07
CA PHE A 292 5.66 -16.06 11.04
C PHE A 292 6.09 -17.23 10.16
N ALA A 293 7.36 -17.31 9.74
CA ALA A 293 7.85 -18.45 8.95
C ALA A 293 7.72 -19.80 9.70
N TYR A 294 7.59 -19.79 11.03
CA TYR A 294 7.45 -20.98 11.86
C TYR A 294 5.99 -21.34 12.18
N VAL A 295 5.13 -20.37 12.52
CA VAL A 295 3.74 -20.64 12.97
C VAL A 295 2.66 -20.03 12.06
N GLY A 296 3.03 -19.28 11.04
CA GLY A 296 2.12 -18.58 10.14
C GLY A 296 1.29 -17.51 10.83
N TYR A 297 0.07 -17.29 10.33
CA TYR A 297 -0.84 -16.25 10.79
C TYR A 297 -1.19 -16.32 12.29
N ALA A 298 -1.05 -17.49 12.92
CA ALA A 298 -1.24 -17.66 14.36
C ALA A 298 -0.28 -16.79 15.20
N VAL A 299 0.85 -16.36 14.63
CA VAL A 299 1.79 -15.43 15.29
C VAL A 299 1.12 -14.10 15.66
N PHE A 300 0.06 -13.71 14.94
CA PHE A 300 -0.66 -12.46 15.17
C PHE A 300 -1.83 -12.62 16.14
N GLU A 301 -2.26 -13.84 16.44
CA GLU A 301 -3.43 -14.11 17.29
C GLU A 301 -3.14 -13.98 18.79
N LYS A 302 -1.87 -14.14 19.20
CA LYS A 302 -1.45 -14.09 20.60
C LYS A 302 -0.89 -12.72 20.97
N ARG A 303 -1.77 -11.80 21.40
CA ARG A 303 -1.46 -10.70 22.33
C ARG A 303 -2.71 -10.33 23.13
#